data_AF-A0A1V4QGW0-F1
#
_entry.id   AF-A0A1V4QGW0-F1
#
_cell.length_a   1.000
_cell.length_b   1.000
_cell.length_c   1.000
_cell.angle_alpha   90.00
_cell.angle_beta   90.00
_cell.angle_gamma   90.00
#
_symmetry.space_group_name_H-M   'P 1'
#
loop_
_entity.id
_entity.type
_entity.pdbx_description
1 polymer ?
#
loop_
_entity_poly.entity_id
_entity_poly.type
_entity_poly.pdbx_seq_one_letter_code
_entity_poly.pdbx_strand_id
1 'polypeptide(L)'
;MIGIRGGTIETDVVVHNQGVPYWFLKGHTWEFRVQGNDADCPVLSIEPGVKMLFQDSCGLYAQSRSKIIALGLPDSMIVFTALDTARPCAQGFLV
;
A
#
# COMPACT_ATOMS: atom_id res chain seq x y z
N MET A 1 8.49 -3.07 -10.20
CA MET A 1 8.00 -2.94 -8.81
C MET A 1 8.25 -1.52 -8.35
N ILE A 2 7.39 -0.98 -7.49
CA ILE A 2 7.56 0.37 -6.91
C ILE A 2 7.66 0.22 -5.40
N GLY A 3 8.81 0.56 -4.83
CA GLY A 3 9.04 0.49 -3.38
C GLY A 3 8.64 1.79 -2.70
N ILE A 4 7.75 1.71 -1.71
CA ILE A 4 7.38 2.81 -0.83
C ILE A 4 7.92 2.48 0.56
N ARG A 5 8.61 3.43 1.19
CA ARG A 5 9.09 3.32 2.57
C ARG A 5 8.25 4.24 3.45
N GLY A 6 8.04 3.81 4.70
CA GLY A 6 7.15 4.47 5.66
C GLY A 6 7.23 6.00 5.66
N GLY A 7 6.10 6.65 5.93
CA GLY A 7 5.98 8.11 5.83
C GLY A 7 4.55 8.59 6.00
N THR A 8 4.39 9.91 5.90
CA THR A 8 3.10 10.60 6.03
C THR A 8 2.71 11.23 4.69
N ILE A 9 1.46 11.02 4.30
CA ILE A 9 0.78 11.63 3.17
C ILE A 9 -0.11 12.73 3.75
N GLU A 10 0.23 13.97 3.45
CA GLU A 10 -0.47 15.16 3.97
C GLU A 10 -1.36 15.83 2.92
N THR A 11 -1.26 15.40 1.66
CA THR A 11 -2.04 15.91 0.53
C THR A 11 -2.77 14.78 -0.18
N ASP A 12 -3.71 15.13 -1.06
CA ASP A 12 -4.39 14.14 -1.89
C ASP A 12 -3.40 13.39 -2.78
N VAL A 13 -3.55 12.07 -2.83
CA VAL A 13 -2.71 11.18 -3.64
C VAL A 13 -3.60 10.17 -4.34
N VAL A 14 -3.33 9.96 -5.63
CA VAL A 14 -3.93 8.88 -6.41
C VAL A 14 -2.86 7.82 -6.68
N VAL A 15 -3.12 6.59 -6.25
CA VAL A 15 -2.29 5.43 -6.59
C VAL A 15 -2.81 4.82 -7.87
N HIS A 16 -2.07 5.02 -8.94
CA HIS A 16 -2.41 4.50 -10.25
C HIS A 16 -1.97 3.05 -10.44
N ASN A 17 -2.65 2.31 -11.31
CA ASN A 17 -2.16 1.00 -11.72
C ASN A 17 -0.99 1.15 -12.70
N GLN A 18 0.24 0.95 -12.20
CA GLN A 18 1.48 1.03 -12.98
C GLN A 18 1.85 -0.29 -13.67
N GLY A 19 0.96 -1.29 -13.67
CA GLY A 19 1.23 -2.63 -14.19
C GLY A 19 2.21 -3.46 -13.35
N VAL A 20 2.67 -2.92 -12.21
CA VAL A 20 3.57 -3.58 -11.27
C VAL A 20 3.07 -3.38 -9.84
N PRO A 21 3.36 -4.31 -8.91
CA PRO A 21 2.95 -4.15 -7.51
C PRO A 21 3.72 -3.04 -6.80
N TYR A 22 3.03 -2.40 -5.86
CA TYR A 22 3.59 -1.48 -4.86
C TYR A 22 4.01 -2.25 -3.62
N TRP A 23 5.24 -2.04 -3.16
CA TRP A 23 5.80 -2.71 -2.00
C TRP A 23 5.93 -1.71 -0.86
N PHE A 24 5.16 -1.92 0.21
CA PHE A 24 5.22 -1.17 1.45
C PHE A 24 6.28 -1.80 2.33
N LEU A 25 7.45 -1.19 2.31
CA LEU A 25 8.65 -1.67 2.99
C LEU A 25 8.84 -0.93 4.31
N LYS A 26 9.40 -1.64 5.28
CA LYS A 26 9.79 -1.06 6.57
C LYS A 26 10.86 -0.01 6.34
N GLY A 27 10.53 1.24 6.66
CA GLY A 27 11.47 2.36 6.65
C GLY A 27 12.01 2.62 8.05
N HIS A 28 12.18 3.90 8.37
CA HIS A 28 12.36 4.33 9.78
C HIS A 28 11.09 4.09 10.60
N THR A 29 9.93 4.20 9.96
CA THR A 29 8.63 3.84 10.52
C THR A 29 8.05 2.63 9.75
N TRP A 30 7.16 1.91 10.42
CA TRP A 30 6.40 0.80 9.86
C TRP A 30 5.00 1.24 9.39
N GLU A 31 4.62 2.47 9.69
CA GLU A 31 3.31 3.03 9.34
C GLU A 31 3.40 3.91 8.10
N PHE A 32 2.42 3.74 7.22
CA PHE A 32 2.13 4.65 6.13
C PHE A 32 0.86 5.39 6.49
N ARG A 33 0.99 6.68 6.80
CA ARG A 33 -0.08 7.48 7.37
C ARG A 33 -0.65 8.40 6.31
N VAL A 34 -1.95 8.43 6.16
CA VAL A 34 -2.66 9.56 5.54
C VAL A 34 -3.11 10.44 6.70
N GLN A 35 -2.67 11.69 6.75
CA GLN A 35 -2.90 12.53 7.91
C GLN A 35 -3.30 13.94 7.49
N GLY A 36 -4.51 14.33 7.87
CA GLY A 36 -4.97 15.70 7.73
C GLY A 36 -4.59 16.59 8.90
N ASN A 37 -4.87 17.87 8.72
CA ASN A 37 -4.73 18.89 9.75
C ASN A 37 -6.06 19.67 9.85
N ASP A 38 -6.07 20.81 10.55
CA ASP A 38 -7.31 21.58 10.71
C ASP A 38 -7.80 22.25 9.42
N ALA A 39 -6.91 22.51 8.47
CA ALA A 39 -7.19 23.11 7.16
C ALA A 39 -7.36 22.07 6.04
N ASP A 40 -6.72 20.90 6.16
CA ASP A 40 -6.60 19.92 5.07
C ASP A 40 -7.15 18.54 5.45
N CYS A 41 -7.85 17.91 4.51
CA CYS A 41 -8.44 16.58 4.67
C CYS A 41 -7.98 15.63 3.55
N PRO A 42 -6.74 15.11 3.59
CA PRO A 42 -6.16 14.37 2.49
C PRO A 42 -6.88 13.05 2.23
N VAL A 43 -6.99 12.74 0.94
CA VAL A 43 -7.60 11.54 0.42
C VAL A 43 -6.57 10.74 -0.35
N LEU A 44 -6.36 9.49 0.08
CA LEU A 44 -5.64 8.49 -0.68
C LEU A 44 -6.63 7.68 -1.51
N SER A 45 -6.63 7.89 -2.82
CA SER A 45 -7.46 7.14 -3.76
C SER A 45 -6.64 6.05 -4.45
N ILE A 46 -7.14 4.81 -4.43
CA ILE A 46 -6.47 3.65 -5.01
C ILE A 46 -7.29 3.18 -6.21
N GLU A 47 -6.67 3.21 -7.39
CA GLU A 47 -7.34 2.78 -8.62
C GLU A 47 -7.56 1.26 -8.68
N PRO A 48 -8.58 0.80 -9.44
CA PRO A 48 -8.76 -0.60 -9.77
C PRO A 48 -7.49 -1.28 -10.30
N GLY A 49 -7.31 -2.55 -9.97
CA GLY A 49 -6.18 -3.37 -10.46
C GLY A 49 -4.85 -3.12 -9.74
N VAL A 50 -4.78 -2.16 -8.80
CA VAL A 50 -3.59 -1.94 -7.98
C VAL A 50 -3.35 -3.11 -7.04
N LYS A 51 -2.09 -3.56 -6.98
CA LYS A 51 -1.62 -4.56 -6.03
C LYS A 51 -0.64 -3.95 -5.04
N MET A 52 -0.96 -4.04 -3.75
CA MET A 52 -0.18 -3.56 -2.63
C MET A 52 0.31 -4.72 -1.78
N LEU A 53 1.63 -4.79 -1.58
CA LEU A 53 2.32 -5.81 -0.81
C LEU A 53 2.90 -5.18 0.45
N PHE A 54 2.52 -5.67 1.63
CA PHE A 54 2.99 -5.13 2.92
C PHE A 54 4.04 -6.04 3.53
N GLN A 55 5.24 -5.50 3.77
CA GLN A 55 6.24 -6.18 4.58
C GLN A 55 5.72 -6.40 6.00
N ASP A 56 6.29 -7.38 6.70
CA ASP A 56 5.92 -7.70 8.08
C ASP A 56 5.79 -6.44 8.97
N SER A 57 4.71 -6.43 9.74
CA SER A 57 4.34 -5.35 10.65
C SER A 57 4.14 -3.98 10.00
N CYS A 58 4.04 -3.89 8.67
CA CYS A 58 3.73 -2.64 7.97
C CYS A 58 2.22 -2.50 7.71
N GLY A 59 1.72 -1.27 7.76
CA GLY A 59 0.30 -0.99 7.53
C GLY A 59 0.04 0.40 6.96
N LEU A 60 -1.12 0.53 6.31
CA LEU A 60 -1.64 1.79 5.80
C LEU A 60 -2.75 2.29 6.73
N TYR A 61 -2.61 3.53 7.21
CA TYR A 61 -3.46 4.10 8.26
C TYR A 61 -4.04 5.43 7.81
N ALA A 62 -5.36 5.55 7.83
CA ALA A 62 -6.04 6.84 7.80
C ALA A 62 -6.07 7.41 9.23
N GLN A 63 -5.41 8.53 9.47
CA GLN A 63 -5.45 9.27 10.73
C GLN A 63 -6.65 10.23 10.76
N SER A 64 -6.78 11.02 11.84
CA SER A 64 -7.83 12.03 11.95
C SER A 64 -7.91 12.91 10.71
N ARG A 65 -9.14 13.19 10.26
CA ARG A 65 -9.44 14.02 9.09
C ARG A 65 -8.78 13.53 7.80
N SER A 66 -8.68 12.22 7.60
CA SER A 66 -8.19 11.64 6.33
C SER A 66 -9.10 10.51 5.85
N LYS A 67 -8.96 10.15 4.58
CA LYS A 67 -9.73 9.05 3.96
C LYS A 67 -8.86 8.19 3.06
N ILE A 68 -9.16 6.90 3.05
CA ILE A 68 -8.65 5.97 2.04
C ILE A 68 -9.84 5.50 1.23
N ILE A 69 -9.77 5.66 -0.09
CA ILE A 69 -10.80 5.24 -1.04
C ILE A 69 -10.19 4.14 -1.91
N ALA A 70 -10.75 2.93 -1.83
CA ALA A 70 -10.33 1.79 -2.63
C ALA A 70 -11.56 1.16 -3.28
N LEU A 71 -11.88 1.60 -4.49
CA LEU A 71 -13.03 1.11 -5.26
C LEU A 71 -12.51 0.24 -6.41
N GLY A 72 -12.58 -1.08 -6.23
CA GLY A 72 -12.20 -2.04 -7.26
C GLY A 72 -13.30 -2.23 -8.31
N LEU A 73 -12.93 -2.83 -9.44
CA LEU A 73 -13.87 -3.32 -10.46
C LEU A 73 -13.88 -4.86 -10.47
N PRO A 74 -14.97 -5.50 -10.93
CA PRO A 74 -15.06 -6.96 -11.02
C PRO A 74 -13.87 -7.59 -11.79
N ASP A 75 -13.48 -6.95 -12.90
CA ASP A 75 -12.37 -7.41 -13.75
C ASP A 75 -11.01 -6.81 -13.35
N SER A 76 -10.98 -5.94 -12.33
CA SER A 76 -9.78 -5.23 -11.91
C SER A 76 -9.82 -4.97 -10.40
N MET A 77 -9.67 -6.04 -9.63
CA MET A 77 -9.70 -5.98 -8.18
C MET A 77 -8.48 -5.26 -7.60
N ILE A 78 -8.69 -4.54 -6.50
CA ILE A 78 -7.61 -4.02 -5.68
C ILE A 78 -7.18 -5.12 -4.72
N VAL A 79 -5.88 -5.41 -4.66
CA VAL A 79 -5.34 -6.49 -3.85
C VAL A 79 -4.40 -5.93 -2.79
N PHE A 80 -4.78 -6.09 -1.52
CA PHE A 80 -3.90 -5.90 -0.37
C PHE A 80 -3.46 -7.27 0.12
N THR A 81 -2.16 -7.54 0.18
CA THR A 81 -1.66 -8.81 0.72
C THR A 81 -0.27 -8.65 1.33
N ALA A 82 0.16 -9.65 2.10
CA ALA A 82 1.49 -9.64 2.66
C ALA A 82 2.53 -9.75 1.55
N LEU A 83 3.63 -9.01 1.70
CA LEU A 83 4.83 -9.26 0.94
C LEU A 83 5.41 -10.57 1.49
N ASP A 84 5.21 -11.66 0.75
CA ASP A 84 5.85 -12.93 1.06
C ASP A 84 7.35 -12.82 0.82
N THR A 85 8.07 -12.33 1.83
CA THR A 85 9.53 -12.40 1.87
C THR A 85 10.03 -13.75 2.37
N ALA A 86 9.13 -14.71 2.69
CA ALA A 86 9.49 -16.05 3.17
C ALA A 86 9.79 -17.03 2.03
N ARG A 87 9.90 -16.56 0.78
CA ARG A 87 10.48 -17.34 -0.31
C ARG A 87 11.54 -16.56 -1.10
N PRO A 88 12.72 -16.29 -0.54
CA PRO A 88 13.93 -16.47 -1.33
C PRO A 88 14.04 -17.99 -1.57
N CYS A 89 14.07 -18.38 -2.85
CA CYS A 89 14.11 -19.75 -3.37
C CYS A 89 12.83 -20.61 -3.22
N ALA A 90 12.17 -20.81 -4.36
CA ALA A 90 11.74 -22.16 -4.71
C ALA A 90 13.00 -23.06 -4.71
N GLN A 91 13.40 -23.56 -3.55
CA GLN A 91 14.23 -24.76 -3.50
C GLN A 91 13.27 -25.92 -3.63
N GLY A 92 13.24 -26.50 -4.83
CA GLY A 92 12.50 -27.72 -5.09
C GLY A 92 12.88 -28.76 -4.03
N PHE A 93 11.89 -29.19 -3.26
CA PHE A 93 11.99 -30.41 -2.50
C PHE A 93 11.21 -31.46 -3.27
N LEU A 94 11.96 -32.26 -4.04
CA LEU A 94 11.51 -33.57 -4.48
C LEU A 94 11.48 -34.47 -3.24
N VAL A 95 10.30 -35.01 -2.94
CA VAL A 95 10.13 -36.32 -2.30
C VAL A 95 9.31 -37.21 -3.21
#